data_AF-A0A9N8HFG5-F1
#
_entry.id   AF-A0A9N8HFG5-F1
#
_cell.length_a   1.000
_cell.length_b   1.000
_cell.length_c   1.000
_cell.angle_alpha   90.00
_cell.angle_beta   90.00
_cell.angle_gamma   90.00
#
_symmetry.space_group_name_H-M   'P 1'
#
loop_
_entity.id
_entity.type
_entity.pdbx_description
1 polymer ?
#
loop_
_entity_poly.entity_id
_entity_poly.type
_entity_poly.pdbx_seq_one_letter_code
_entity_poly.pdbx_strand_id
1 'polypeptide(L)'
;MKIPTLFLASCLLARAQNEAPLFSPNRVGNYLCDIYLAPSDIGGWGVYAGRDFEGGEVVEIAPRYVPLKTTEFLHNNALNDFHYGFTFQRDPEETSFGAAIFGMSMFYNHGVGAQQNVFYTNFGFEPNKHMPWGSMMLGFVASHDIRRGEELLSSYGETEQWFTYRDLEMAQRDEQVIPSLEKLAKMEQQQCAKSIAGIGHSTWIDRIVAAEDIYEINFPYIEKEEMLPLQDHPTAVAKEFVQDGSLIEQAPALVVPMATFKGSPLEPMIIAWTDLDPSLQEVVHDLRAKGVYRMKGIDTETGRLAPDVLEFFEDSAILPAAGHIGLVRKVGPNGDSNCHLGIESAARDIENADIGSSGIILKLYATRDIQPGEELLLNLPDSSSWKTKMDLSQHLGLTGQPIPKHLVDTYNPGVDLPLDDEEEPDL
;
A
#
# COMPACT_ATOMS: atom_id res chain seq x y z
N MET A 1 -6.82 62.26 20.27
CA MET A 1 -5.62 61.68 20.92
C MET A 1 -4.81 60.98 19.83
N LYS A 2 -3.47 61.13 19.78
CA LYS A 2 -2.61 60.57 18.70
C LYS A 2 -1.29 60.04 19.27
N ILE A 3 -1.05 58.74 19.15
CA ILE A 3 0.27 58.07 19.20
C ILE A 3 0.16 56.80 18.31
N PRO A 4 1.24 56.20 17.80
CA PRO A 4 1.53 56.42 16.38
C PRO A 4 1.70 55.15 15.54
N THR A 5 1.60 55.31 14.22
CA THR A 5 2.19 54.38 13.25
C THR A 5 3.71 54.36 13.43
N LEU A 6 4.32 53.18 13.60
CA LEU A 6 5.77 53.02 13.59
C LEU A 6 6.21 52.22 12.37
N PHE A 7 7.37 52.58 11.81
CA PHE A 7 8.00 51.87 10.70
C PHE A 7 8.47 50.48 11.14
N LEU A 8 8.27 49.48 10.27
CA LEU A 8 9.21 48.38 10.11
C LEU A 8 9.40 48.11 8.61
N ALA A 9 10.52 48.63 8.09
CA ALA A 9 11.09 48.22 6.82
C ALA A 9 12.35 47.37 7.12
N SER A 10 12.87 46.68 6.11
CA SER A 10 14.13 45.91 6.14
C SER A 10 14.11 44.56 6.87
N CYS A 11 13.45 43.57 6.24
CA CYS A 11 13.97 42.19 6.16
C CYS A 11 13.63 41.56 4.80
N LEU A 12 13.96 42.27 3.72
CA LEU A 12 13.98 41.72 2.36
C LEU A 12 15.42 41.30 2.04
N LEU A 13 15.76 40.03 2.27
CA LEU A 13 16.96 39.38 1.74
C LEU A 13 16.84 37.85 1.87
N ALA A 14 17.09 37.13 0.78
CA ALA A 14 17.38 35.69 0.73
C ALA A 14 16.36 34.70 1.35
N ARG A 15 15.10 34.71 0.88
CA ARG A 15 14.48 33.42 0.50
C ARG A 15 15.06 33.05 -0.86
N ALA A 16 16.17 32.32 -0.86
CA ALA A 16 16.68 31.70 -2.07
C ALA A 16 15.81 30.49 -2.41
N GLN A 17 15.43 30.36 -3.69
CA GLN A 17 14.81 29.13 -4.19
C GLN A 17 15.86 28.01 -4.20
N ASN A 18 15.91 27.25 -3.11
CA ASN A 18 16.50 25.91 -3.13
C ASN A 18 15.42 24.95 -3.65
N GLU A 19 15.16 25.00 -4.95
CA GLU A 19 14.52 23.91 -5.69
C GLU A 19 15.51 22.73 -5.69
N ALA A 20 15.48 21.97 -4.60
CA ALA A 20 16.22 20.73 -4.46
C ALA A 20 15.33 19.60 -5.01
N PRO A 21 15.81 18.78 -5.98
CA PRO A 21 15.11 17.55 -6.34
C PRO A 21 15.04 16.63 -5.11
N LEU A 22 14.07 15.72 -5.08
CA LEU A 22 13.89 14.82 -3.93
C LEU A 22 15.14 13.96 -3.70
N PHE A 23 15.75 13.52 -4.80
CA PHE A 23 17.12 13.02 -4.87
C PHE A 23 18.15 14.15 -4.81
N SER A 24 18.10 14.93 -3.72
CA SER A 24 19.13 15.92 -3.40
C SER A 24 20.48 15.18 -3.27
N PRO A 25 21.48 15.43 -4.15
CA PRO A 25 22.76 14.72 -4.12
C PRO A 25 23.61 15.07 -2.88
N ASN A 26 23.06 15.88 -1.97
CA ASN A 26 23.65 16.27 -0.69
C ASN A 26 22.92 15.64 0.52
N ARG A 27 21.91 14.78 0.36
CA ARG A 27 21.52 13.85 1.45
C ARG A 27 22.68 12.85 1.62
N VAL A 28 23.52 13.06 2.65
CA VAL A 28 24.77 12.29 2.86
C VAL A 28 24.47 10.89 3.41
N GLY A 29 23.93 10.04 2.55
CA GLY A 29 23.59 8.64 2.85
C GLY A 29 22.93 7.99 1.63
N ASN A 30 23.58 6.97 1.07
CA ASN A 30 23.01 6.16 -0.01
C ASN A 30 21.95 5.20 0.56
N TYR A 31 20.81 5.73 0.98
CA TYR A 31 19.66 4.96 1.44
C TYR A 31 18.97 4.30 0.23
N LEU A 32 18.71 3.00 0.30
CA LEU A 32 18.10 2.25 -0.81
C LEU A 32 16.58 2.50 -0.92
N CYS A 33 15.93 2.77 0.21
CA CYS A 33 14.51 3.09 0.32
C CYS A 33 14.24 3.99 1.53
N ASP A 34 13.13 4.73 1.49
CA ASP A 34 12.68 5.59 2.59
C ASP A 34 12.15 4.80 3.79
N ILE A 35 11.44 3.70 3.50
CA ILE A 35 10.89 2.73 4.46
C ILE A 35 10.97 1.31 3.89
N TYR A 36 11.00 0.30 4.77
CA TYR A 36 10.95 -1.11 4.40
C TYR A 36 10.21 -1.96 5.43
N LEU A 37 9.77 -3.16 5.02
CA LEU A 37 9.18 -4.17 5.89
C LEU A 37 10.23 -5.11 6.46
N ALA A 38 10.13 -5.46 7.75
CA ALA A 38 10.92 -6.54 8.33
C ALA A 38 10.13 -7.29 9.42
N PRO A 39 10.50 -8.55 9.73
CA PRO A 39 9.95 -9.24 10.90
C PRO A 39 10.26 -8.45 12.17
N SER A 40 9.23 -8.18 12.97
CA SER A 40 9.32 -7.27 14.13
C SER A 40 9.64 -7.98 15.44
N ASP A 41 10.39 -7.29 16.31
CA ASP A 41 10.72 -7.76 17.66
C ASP A 41 9.49 -7.72 18.62
N ILE A 42 8.39 -7.02 18.26
CA ILE A 42 7.08 -7.14 18.93
C ILE A 42 6.14 -8.19 18.31
N GLY A 43 6.62 -8.93 17.29
CA GLY A 43 5.90 -10.01 16.64
C GLY A 43 5.45 -9.69 15.21
N GLY A 44 5.25 -10.73 14.40
CA GLY A 44 4.82 -10.59 13.00
C GLY A 44 5.80 -9.78 12.15
N TRP A 45 5.26 -8.79 11.42
CA TRP A 45 6.00 -7.84 10.59
C TRP A 45 5.78 -6.42 11.09
N GLY A 46 6.73 -5.52 10.81
CA GLY A 46 6.59 -4.08 11.05
C GLY A 46 7.28 -3.28 9.95
N VAL A 47 6.88 -2.01 9.80
CA VAL A 47 7.54 -1.05 8.90
C VAL A 47 8.65 -0.33 9.65
N TYR A 48 9.79 -0.14 8.99
CA TYR A 48 10.99 0.49 9.55
C TYR A 48 11.45 1.66 8.70
N ALA A 49 12.00 2.68 9.34
CA ALA A 49 12.59 3.83 8.67
C ALA A 49 13.91 3.45 7.97
N GLY A 50 13.96 3.54 6.64
CA GLY A 50 15.18 3.36 5.83
C GLY A 50 16.11 4.57 5.81
N ARG A 51 15.59 5.73 6.26
CA ARG A 51 16.31 6.99 6.46
C ARG A 51 15.81 7.70 7.72
N ASP A 52 16.41 8.85 8.03
CA ASP A 52 15.85 9.79 9.01
C ASP A 52 14.67 10.57 8.40
N PHE A 53 13.70 10.94 9.23
CA PHE A 53 12.54 11.79 8.89
C PHE A 53 12.43 12.96 9.88
N GLU A 54 12.01 14.13 9.41
CA GLU A 54 11.71 15.28 10.27
C GLU A 54 10.26 15.22 10.80
N GLY A 55 10.00 15.74 12.01
CA GLY A 55 8.64 15.82 12.55
C GLY A 55 7.70 16.62 11.64
N GLY A 56 6.61 15.99 11.19
CA GLY A 56 5.67 16.53 10.19
C GLY A 56 5.95 16.09 8.74
N GLU A 57 7.04 15.37 8.46
CA GLU A 57 7.31 14.82 7.12
C GLU A 57 6.38 13.64 6.80
N VAL A 58 5.91 13.55 5.55
CA VAL A 58 5.18 12.38 5.05
C VAL A 58 6.11 11.17 5.00
N VAL A 59 5.71 10.09 5.69
CA VAL A 59 6.49 8.84 5.78
C VAL A 59 6.05 7.84 4.72
N GLU A 60 4.73 7.75 4.48
CA GLU A 60 4.16 6.90 3.43
C GLU A 60 2.84 7.46 2.91
N ILE A 61 2.64 7.31 1.60
CA ILE A 61 1.33 7.37 0.94
C ILE A 61 0.97 5.93 0.58
N ALA A 62 -0.21 5.47 0.99
CA ALA A 62 -0.64 4.09 0.73
C ALA A 62 -0.69 3.81 -0.78
N PRO A 63 0.12 2.87 -1.31
CA PRO A 63 0.23 2.63 -2.75
C PRO A 63 -1.07 2.09 -3.37
N ARG A 64 -1.94 1.48 -2.55
CA ARG A 64 -3.35 1.27 -2.88
C ARG A 64 -4.23 1.30 -1.63
N TYR A 65 -5.44 1.84 -1.75
CA TYR A 65 -6.54 1.57 -0.81
C TYR A 65 -7.84 1.27 -1.58
N VAL A 66 -8.60 0.27 -1.14
CA VAL A 66 -9.88 -0.08 -1.77
C VAL A 66 -10.98 0.10 -0.74
N PRO A 67 -11.88 1.09 -0.89
CA PRO A 67 -13.01 1.25 0.00
C PRO A 67 -14.00 0.09 -0.20
N LEU A 68 -14.48 -0.47 0.91
CA LEU A 68 -15.34 -1.65 0.95
C LEU A 68 -16.43 -1.39 1.98
N LYS A 69 -17.67 -1.79 1.70
CA LYS A 69 -18.77 -1.62 2.67
C LYS A 69 -18.47 -2.46 3.92
N THR A 70 -18.57 -1.86 5.11
CA THR A 70 -18.40 -2.54 6.41
C THR A 70 -19.46 -3.62 6.54
N THR A 71 -19.04 -4.83 6.22
CA THR A 71 -19.87 -6.02 6.05
C THR A 71 -19.06 -7.24 6.46
N GLU A 72 -19.70 -8.41 6.41
CA GLU A 72 -19.07 -9.72 6.54
C GLU A 72 -17.76 -9.86 5.73
N PHE A 73 -17.62 -9.16 4.59
CA PHE A 73 -16.42 -9.17 3.74
C PHE A 73 -15.12 -8.87 4.51
N LEU A 74 -15.14 -7.92 5.46
CA LEU A 74 -13.95 -7.54 6.22
C LEU A 74 -13.82 -8.35 7.51
N HIS A 75 -14.91 -8.48 8.27
CA HIS A 75 -14.84 -9.01 9.63
C HIS A 75 -14.72 -10.55 9.71
N ASN A 76 -15.07 -11.27 8.63
CA ASN A 76 -15.15 -12.73 8.63
C ASN A 76 -13.89 -13.43 8.08
N ASN A 77 -12.77 -12.71 7.91
CA ASN A 77 -11.48 -13.29 7.48
C ASN A 77 -10.27 -12.47 7.98
N ALA A 78 -9.08 -12.77 7.46
CA ALA A 78 -7.82 -12.08 7.77
C ALA A 78 -7.87 -10.54 7.68
N LEU A 79 -8.66 -9.94 6.79
CA LEU A 79 -8.78 -8.48 6.69
C LEU A 79 -9.40 -7.83 7.93
N ASN A 80 -10.00 -8.59 8.86
CA ASN A 80 -10.51 -8.07 10.13
C ASN A 80 -9.40 -7.47 11.01
N ASP A 81 -8.14 -7.87 10.78
CA ASP A 81 -6.97 -7.38 11.50
C ASP A 81 -6.31 -6.16 10.82
N PHE A 82 -6.69 -5.87 9.57
CA PHE A 82 -5.92 -5.01 8.65
C PHE A 82 -6.76 -3.95 7.90
N HIS A 83 -8.04 -3.78 8.27
CA HIS A 83 -8.91 -2.76 7.68
C HIS A 83 -8.96 -1.51 8.55
N TYR A 84 -9.09 -0.36 7.91
CA TYR A 84 -9.29 0.93 8.57
C TYR A 84 -10.74 1.38 8.35
N GLY A 85 -11.36 1.98 9.37
CA GLY A 85 -12.76 2.44 9.32
C GLY A 85 -12.89 3.90 8.93
N PHE A 86 -13.84 4.21 8.03
CA PHE A 86 -14.08 5.56 7.51
C PHE A 86 -15.58 5.89 7.45
N THR A 87 -15.95 7.12 7.76
CA THR A 87 -17.28 7.66 7.46
C THR A 87 -17.20 8.53 6.21
N PHE A 88 -17.70 8.01 5.08
CA PHE A 88 -17.88 8.81 3.87
C PHE A 88 -19.04 9.80 4.09
N GLN A 89 -18.76 11.10 4.18
CA GLN A 89 -19.79 12.14 4.33
C GLN A 89 -20.74 12.31 3.12
N ARG A 90 -20.61 11.44 2.10
CA ARG A 90 -21.33 11.54 0.83
C ARG A 90 -22.74 10.95 0.88
N ASP A 91 -22.99 10.00 1.79
CA ASP A 91 -24.30 9.39 1.99
C ASP A 91 -24.73 9.56 3.46
N PRO A 92 -25.86 10.24 3.76
CA PRO A 92 -26.32 10.44 5.13
C PRO A 92 -26.94 9.18 5.77
N GLU A 93 -27.16 8.10 5.02
CA GLU A 93 -27.67 6.81 5.51
C GLU A 93 -26.53 5.79 5.70
N GLU A 94 -25.49 5.78 4.85
CA GLU A 94 -24.32 4.88 4.99
C GLU A 94 -23.26 5.41 5.98
N THR A 95 -23.54 5.27 7.28
CA THR A 95 -22.73 5.81 8.39
C THR A 95 -21.29 5.26 8.53
N SER A 96 -20.94 4.15 7.89
CA SER A 96 -19.58 3.60 7.91
C SER A 96 -19.22 2.82 6.64
N PHE A 97 -17.95 2.86 6.29
CA PHE A 97 -17.25 2.03 5.32
C PHE A 97 -15.94 1.56 5.96
N GLY A 98 -15.33 0.52 5.39
CA GLY A 98 -13.93 0.20 5.62
C GLY A 98 -13.10 0.57 4.39
N ALA A 99 -11.79 0.54 4.52
CA ALA A 99 -10.91 0.31 3.38
C ALA A 99 -9.91 -0.80 3.71
N ALA A 100 -9.65 -1.66 2.73
CA ALA A 100 -8.44 -2.45 2.69
C ALA A 100 -7.33 -1.52 2.20
N ILE A 101 -6.42 -1.10 3.09
CA ILE A 101 -5.24 -0.32 2.75
C ILE A 101 -4.10 -1.32 2.50
N PHE A 102 -3.45 -1.23 1.35
CA PHE A 102 -2.38 -2.13 0.90
C PHE A 102 -1.02 -1.44 0.93
N GLY A 103 0.03 -2.22 0.71
CA GLY A 103 1.41 -1.74 0.80
C GLY A 103 1.96 -1.87 2.22
N MET A 104 2.97 -1.08 2.54
CA MET A 104 3.56 -1.10 3.88
C MET A 104 2.58 -0.54 4.92
N SER A 105 1.69 0.37 4.50
CA SER A 105 0.51 0.89 5.21
C SER A 105 -0.40 -0.15 5.87
N MET A 106 -0.42 -1.41 5.39
CA MET A 106 -1.19 -2.49 6.04
C MET A 106 -0.49 -3.04 7.30
N PHE A 107 0.82 -2.83 7.47
CA PHE A 107 1.69 -3.50 8.46
C PHE A 107 2.37 -2.52 9.45
N TYR A 108 1.79 -1.34 9.66
CA TYR A 108 2.19 -0.48 10.77
C TYR A 108 1.72 -1.09 12.08
N ASN A 109 2.66 -1.56 12.90
CA ASN A 109 2.37 -1.95 14.26
C ASN A 109 1.90 -0.74 15.08
N HIS A 110 1.38 -1.00 16.27
CA HIS A 110 0.83 0.02 17.15
C HIS A 110 1.70 0.16 18.40
N GLY A 111 1.98 1.40 18.81
CA GLY A 111 2.75 1.73 20.01
C GLY A 111 1.89 2.38 21.09
N VAL A 112 2.43 2.54 22.29
CA VAL A 112 1.79 3.29 23.38
C VAL A 112 2.47 4.62 23.67
N GLY A 113 1.68 5.69 23.79
CA GLY A 113 2.15 7.02 24.20
C GLY A 113 3.35 7.50 23.38
N ALA A 114 4.47 7.77 24.05
CA ALA A 114 5.70 8.29 23.44
C ALA A 114 6.43 7.32 22.48
N GLN A 115 5.89 6.12 22.25
CA GLN A 115 6.40 5.19 21.22
C GLN A 115 5.76 5.41 19.85
N GLN A 116 4.63 6.12 19.80
CA GLN A 116 3.88 6.41 18.57
C GLN A 116 4.61 7.49 17.76
N ASN A 117 5.56 7.07 16.92
CA ASN A 117 6.38 7.98 16.13
C ASN A 117 5.74 8.38 14.79
N VAL A 118 4.68 7.69 14.34
CA VAL A 118 3.83 8.13 13.21
C VAL A 118 2.37 8.29 13.61
N PHE A 119 1.68 9.22 12.95
CA PHE A 119 0.23 9.28 12.98
C PHE A 119 -0.36 9.00 11.59
N TYR A 120 -1.48 8.31 11.59
CA TYR A 120 -2.28 8.03 10.41
C TYR A 120 -3.07 9.27 10.00
N THR A 121 -3.15 9.57 8.70
CA THR A 121 -3.86 10.75 8.19
C THR A 121 -4.52 10.53 6.82
N ASN A 122 -5.41 11.47 6.46
CA ASN A 122 -5.94 11.67 5.12
C ASN A 122 -5.37 12.99 4.56
N PHE A 123 -4.56 12.88 3.50
CA PHE A 123 -3.90 13.99 2.82
C PHE A 123 -4.80 14.76 1.83
N GLY A 124 -6.06 14.37 1.68
CA GLY A 124 -7.07 15.12 0.90
C GLY A 124 -7.50 14.47 -0.41
N PHE A 125 -8.03 15.31 -1.30
CA PHE A 125 -9.25 14.98 -2.05
C PHE A 125 -9.13 15.20 -3.61
N GLU A 126 -9.09 14.14 -4.43
CA GLU A 126 -9.21 14.14 -5.93
C GLU A 126 -10.66 14.32 -6.44
N PRO A 127 -10.95 15.23 -7.40
CA PRO A 127 -12.29 15.62 -7.85
C PRO A 127 -13.36 14.59 -8.27
N ASN A 128 -14.62 15.02 -8.16
CA ASN A 128 -15.69 14.73 -9.12
C ASN A 128 -16.28 16.04 -9.72
N LYS A 129 -17.27 15.93 -10.63
CA LYS A 129 -17.90 17.08 -11.33
C LYS A 129 -18.51 18.17 -10.43
N HIS A 130 -19.08 17.79 -9.28
CA HIS A 130 -19.80 18.72 -8.39
C HIS A 130 -19.10 18.98 -7.07
N MET A 131 -18.21 18.07 -6.66
CA MET A 131 -17.21 18.35 -5.65
C MET A 131 -15.81 18.17 -6.27
N PRO A 132 -15.29 19.25 -6.88
CA PRO A 132 -13.86 19.41 -7.14
C PRO A 132 -12.97 19.74 -5.76
N TRP A 133 -12.72 18.34 -5.58
CA TRP A 133 -12.06 17.52 -4.50
C TRP A 133 -12.97 16.37 -4.01
N GLY A 134 -12.47 15.13 -3.96
CA GLY A 134 -13.22 13.91 -3.60
C GLY A 134 -12.48 12.64 -3.08
N SER A 135 -11.17 12.42 -3.30
CA SER A 135 -10.36 11.31 -2.70
C SER A 135 -10.26 11.36 -1.17
N MET A 136 -9.83 10.27 -0.55
CA MET A 136 -9.14 10.32 0.74
C MET A 136 -7.75 9.71 0.55
N MET A 137 -6.72 10.48 0.17
CA MET A 137 -5.39 9.86 0.06
C MET A 137 -4.88 9.49 1.45
N LEU A 138 -4.72 8.19 1.71
CA LEU A 138 -4.42 7.64 3.03
C LEU A 138 -2.92 7.43 3.22
N GLY A 139 -2.43 7.56 4.45
CA GLY A 139 -1.05 7.19 4.79
C GLY A 139 -0.59 7.75 6.13
N PHE A 140 0.72 7.97 6.27
CA PHE A 140 1.38 8.21 7.55
C PHE A 140 2.30 9.43 7.51
N VAL A 141 2.32 10.17 8.62
CA VAL A 141 3.17 11.35 8.85
C VAL A 141 3.95 11.16 10.14
N ALA A 142 5.20 11.60 10.17
CA ALA A 142 6.05 11.58 11.35
C ALA A 142 5.48 12.52 12.44
N SER A 143 5.23 12.00 13.64
CA SER A 143 4.74 12.81 14.78
C SER A 143 5.84 13.63 15.45
N HIS A 144 7.09 13.20 15.27
CA HIS A 144 8.34 13.82 15.72
C HIS A 144 9.48 13.30 14.83
N ASP A 145 10.71 13.80 15.00
CA ASP A 145 11.87 13.31 14.26
C ASP A 145 12.05 11.80 14.45
N ILE A 146 12.14 11.04 13.35
CA ILE A 146 12.32 9.58 13.35
C ILE A 146 13.73 9.28 12.85
N ARG A 147 14.46 8.40 13.53
CA ARG A 147 15.80 7.98 13.09
C ARG A 147 15.74 6.73 12.22
N ARG A 148 16.64 6.64 11.24
CA ARG A 148 16.87 5.44 10.45
C ARG A 148 17.03 4.20 11.35
N GLY A 149 16.26 3.16 11.07
CA GLY A 149 16.24 1.92 11.84
C GLY A 149 15.27 1.89 13.01
N GLU A 150 14.57 2.98 13.33
CA GLU A 150 13.40 2.92 14.22
C GLU A 150 12.24 2.20 13.53
N GLU A 151 11.40 1.55 14.33
CA GLU A 151 10.15 0.95 13.85
C GLU A 151 9.05 2.01 13.87
N LEU A 152 8.24 2.03 12.82
CA LEU A 152 7.16 2.97 12.63
C LEU A 152 5.90 2.44 13.33
N LEU A 153 5.57 3.06 14.46
CA LEU A 153 4.50 2.66 15.34
C LEU A 153 3.39 3.71 15.31
N SER A 154 2.20 3.27 14.94
CA SER A 154 0.99 4.08 14.88
C SER A 154 0.20 4.02 16.19
N SER A 155 -0.89 4.78 16.28
CA SER A 155 -1.88 4.63 17.35
C SER A 155 -3.00 3.67 16.93
N TYR A 156 -3.52 2.85 17.86
CA TYR A 156 -4.79 2.13 17.66
C TYR A 156 -6.02 3.06 17.77
N GLY A 157 -5.81 4.34 18.08
CA GLY A 157 -6.85 5.30 18.44
C GLY A 157 -7.01 5.44 19.97
N GLU A 158 -8.01 6.19 20.41
CA GLU A 158 -8.20 6.53 21.85
C GLU A 158 -8.56 5.33 22.75
N THR A 159 -8.80 4.14 22.18
CA THR A 159 -9.34 3.00 22.91
C THR A 159 -8.66 1.68 22.54
N GLU A 160 -7.99 1.06 23.50
CA GLU A 160 -7.50 -0.34 23.46
C GLU A 160 -8.64 -1.39 23.40
N GLN A 161 -9.90 -0.93 23.27
CA GLN A 161 -11.11 -1.73 23.19
C GLN A 161 -11.04 -2.85 22.14
N TRP A 162 -10.36 -2.67 20.99
CA TRP A 162 -10.25 -3.71 19.97
C TRP A 162 -9.58 -4.99 20.52
N PHE A 163 -8.54 -4.81 21.33
CA PHE A 163 -7.81 -5.89 22.02
C PHE A 163 -8.66 -6.43 23.18
N THR A 164 -9.21 -5.53 24.00
CA THR A 164 -10.05 -5.90 25.16
C THR A 164 -11.29 -6.72 24.76
N TYR A 165 -11.97 -6.37 23.66
CA TYR A 165 -13.13 -7.13 23.15
C TYR A 165 -12.76 -8.50 22.57
N ARG A 166 -11.46 -8.77 22.34
CA ARG A 166 -10.94 -10.02 21.78
C ARG A 166 -10.21 -10.90 22.80
N ASP A 167 -10.12 -10.46 24.07
CA ASP A 167 -9.31 -11.10 25.11
C ASP A 167 -7.81 -11.19 24.72
N LEU A 168 -7.32 -10.13 24.07
CA LEU A 168 -5.93 -9.98 23.63
C LEU A 168 -5.23 -8.88 24.44
N GLU A 169 -3.92 -9.04 24.64
CA GLU A 169 -3.01 -7.98 25.09
C GLU A 169 -2.29 -7.40 23.86
N MET A 170 -2.14 -6.08 23.78
CA MET A 170 -1.34 -5.45 22.73
C MET A 170 0.15 -5.67 23.03
N ALA A 171 0.89 -6.23 22.08
CA ALA A 171 2.34 -6.42 22.22
C ALA A 171 3.04 -5.05 22.36
N GLN A 172 3.79 -4.88 23.45
CA GLN A 172 4.54 -3.66 23.75
C GLN A 172 6.02 -4.00 23.94
N ARG A 173 6.89 -3.06 23.61
CA ARG A 173 8.31 -3.06 24.01
C ARG A 173 8.57 -1.90 24.94
N ASP A 174 9.54 -1.99 25.85
CA ASP A 174 9.85 -0.86 26.74
C ASP A 174 10.50 0.31 25.98
N GLU A 175 11.42 0.02 25.04
CA GLU A 175 12.23 1.03 24.33
C GLU A 175 12.34 0.75 22.81
N GLN A 176 12.57 1.81 22.01
CA GLN A 176 12.88 1.74 20.58
C GLN A 176 14.32 1.22 20.37
N VAL A 177 14.47 -0.05 19.97
CA VAL A 177 15.78 -0.67 19.69
C VAL A 177 16.20 -0.40 18.25
N ILE A 178 17.11 0.56 18.03
CA ILE A 178 17.72 0.79 16.72
C ILE A 178 18.77 -0.29 16.42
N PRO A 179 18.68 -1.02 15.29
CA PRO A 179 19.71 -1.96 14.86
C PRO A 179 21.08 -1.31 14.59
N SER A 180 22.17 -2.08 14.71
CA SER A 180 23.50 -1.58 14.32
C SER A 180 23.56 -1.24 12.82
N LEU A 181 24.42 -0.31 12.42
CA LEU A 181 24.57 0.10 11.01
C LEU A 181 24.82 -1.07 10.04
N GLU A 182 25.51 -2.12 10.50
CA GLU A 182 25.72 -3.37 9.75
C GLU A 182 24.42 -4.19 9.62
N LYS A 183 23.62 -4.31 10.69
CA LYS A 183 22.30 -4.96 10.65
C LYS A 183 21.33 -4.16 9.77
N LEU A 184 21.36 -2.82 9.82
CA LEU A 184 20.57 -1.94 8.96
C LEU A 184 20.91 -2.08 7.48
N ALA A 185 22.19 -1.94 7.11
CA ALA A 185 22.62 -2.08 5.71
C ALA A 185 22.25 -3.46 5.13
N LYS A 186 22.34 -4.52 5.95
CA LYS A 186 21.89 -5.87 5.57
C LYS A 186 20.37 -5.98 5.46
N MET A 187 19.61 -5.36 6.37
CA MET A 187 18.14 -5.35 6.30
C MET A 187 17.66 -4.59 5.07
N GLU A 188 18.16 -3.38 4.80
CA GLU A 188 17.83 -2.59 3.61
C GLU A 188 18.19 -3.35 2.32
N GLN A 189 19.38 -3.95 2.22
CA GLN A 189 19.77 -4.76 1.05
C GLN A 189 18.84 -5.97 0.82
N GLN A 190 18.14 -6.45 1.86
CA GLN A 190 17.24 -7.59 1.79
C GLN A 190 15.75 -7.21 1.69
N GLN A 191 15.36 -6.00 2.12
CA GLN A 191 13.96 -5.62 2.34
C GLN A 191 13.52 -4.36 1.58
N CYS A 192 14.44 -3.50 1.11
CA CYS A 192 14.07 -2.39 0.24
C CYS A 192 13.54 -2.95 -1.09
N ALA A 193 12.31 -2.58 -1.44
CA ALA A 193 11.73 -2.92 -2.73
C ALA A 193 12.44 -2.18 -3.87
N LYS A 194 12.75 -2.92 -4.94
CA LYS A 194 13.20 -2.39 -6.24
C LYS A 194 12.04 -2.13 -7.19
N SER A 195 10.82 -2.40 -6.74
CA SER A 195 9.56 -2.04 -7.39
C SER A 195 9.03 -0.71 -6.84
N ILE A 196 8.23 -0.01 -7.65
CA ILE A 196 7.34 1.05 -7.19
C ILE A 196 5.97 0.91 -7.88
N ALA A 197 4.90 1.19 -7.15
CA ALA A 197 3.53 1.22 -7.65
C ALA A 197 2.66 2.12 -6.75
N GLY A 198 1.68 2.81 -7.32
CA GLY A 198 1.35 4.16 -6.85
C GLY A 198 2.40 5.16 -7.39
N ILE A 199 2.19 6.48 -7.39
CA ILE A 199 1.17 7.27 -6.71
C ILE A 199 0.52 8.23 -7.72
N GLY A 200 -0.82 8.38 -7.64
CA GLY A 200 -1.55 9.49 -8.26
C GLY A 200 -1.70 9.49 -9.80
N HIS A 201 -2.56 10.39 -10.27
CA HIS A 201 -2.64 10.79 -11.68
C HIS A 201 -1.48 11.75 -12.04
N SER A 202 -1.10 11.92 -13.32
CA SER A 202 -0.05 12.90 -13.71
C SER A 202 -0.40 14.38 -13.43
N THR A 203 -1.67 14.66 -13.10
CA THR A 203 -2.18 15.97 -12.63
C THR A 203 -2.43 16.00 -11.12
N TRP A 204 -1.98 14.99 -10.37
CA TRP A 204 -2.13 14.89 -8.92
C TRP A 204 -1.26 15.93 -8.20
N ILE A 205 0.00 16.10 -8.62
CA ILE A 205 0.88 17.19 -8.16
C ILE A 205 0.20 18.56 -8.34
N ASP A 206 -0.38 18.80 -9.51
CA ASP A 206 -1.05 20.07 -9.86
C ASP A 206 -2.35 20.32 -9.06
N ARG A 207 -2.77 19.38 -8.21
CA ARG A 207 -3.98 19.44 -7.38
C ARG A 207 -3.70 19.37 -5.88
N ILE A 208 -2.59 18.76 -5.46
CA ILE A 208 -2.23 18.56 -4.05
C ILE A 208 -1.37 19.69 -3.48
N VAL A 209 -0.58 20.40 -4.30
CA VAL A 209 0.16 21.60 -3.85
C VAL A 209 -0.78 22.68 -3.27
N ALA A 210 -2.04 22.72 -3.71
CA ALA A 210 -3.07 23.60 -3.13
C ALA A 210 -3.47 23.24 -1.68
N ALA A 211 -3.08 22.06 -1.16
CA ALA A 211 -3.30 21.64 0.22
C ALA A 211 -2.07 21.91 1.12
N GLU A 212 -0.87 21.99 0.56
CA GLU A 212 0.37 22.40 1.25
C GLU A 212 0.21 23.79 1.89
N ASP A 213 -0.27 24.75 1.10
CA ASP A 213 -0.64 26.12 1.52
C ASP A 213 -1.75 26.18 2.59
N ILE A 214 -2.52 25.09 2.81
CA ILE A 214 -3.68 25.06 3.72
C ILE A 214 -3.34 24.36 5.05
N TYR A 215 -2.50 23.33 5.03
CA TYR A 215 -2.23 22.46 6.18
C TYR A 215 -0.79 22.55 6.71
N GLU A 216 0.10 23.33 6.08
CA GLU A 216 1.53 23.43 6.43
C GLU A 216 2.27 22.06 6.39
N ILE A 217 1.78 21.11 5.58
CA ILE A 217 2.36 19.78 5.39
C ILE A 217 3.43 19.84 4.30
N ASN A 218 4.70 19.57 4.66
CA ASN A 218 5.78 19.38 3.70
C ASN A 218 5.55 18.07 2.91
N PHE A 219 5.03 18.17 1.68
CA PHE A 219 4.92 17.00 0.80
C PHE A 219 6.28 16.63 0.19
N PRO A 220 6.56 15.34 -0.04
CA PRO A 220 7.68 14.94 -0.88
C PRO A 220 7.43 15.43 -2.31
N TYR A 221 8.38 16.19 -2.86
CA TYR A 221 8.42 16.57 -4.27
C TYR A 221 8.58 15.32 -5.15
N ILE A 222 7.48 14.77 -5.65
CA ILE A 222 7.52 13.66 -6.63
C ILE A 222 7.86 14.25 -8.01
N GLU A 223 8.83 13.69 -8.73
CA GLU A 223 9.08 14.10 -10.12
C GLU A 223 7.97 13.56 -11.04
N LYS A 224 7.48 14.37 -12.00
CA LYS A 224 6.36 13.95 -12.87
C LYS A 224 6.75 12.80 -13.80
N GLU A 225 8.04 12.65 -14.01
CA GLU A 225 8.71 11.60 -14.77
C GLU A 225 8.81 10.28 -13.98
N GLU A 226 8.67 10.32 -12.65
CA GLU A 226 8.56 9.15 -11.76
C GLU A 226 7.10 8.67 -11.62
N MET A 227 6.13 9.51 -11.99
CA MET A 227 4.72 9.10 -12.05
C MET A 227 4.48 8.16 -13.23
N LEU A 228 3.96 6.97 -12.94
CA LEU A 228 3.90 5.87 -13.90
C LEU A 228 2.95 6.19 -15.07
N PRO A 229 3.36 5.95 -16.33
CA PRO A 229 2.49 6.15 -17.49
C PRO A 229 1.30 5.19 -17.41
N LEU A 230 0.11 5.76 -17.38
CA LEU A 230 -1.11 5.10 -16.93
C LEU A 230 -1.65 4.05 -17.92
N GLN A 231 -1.16 2.82 -17.75
CA GLN A 231 -1.57 1.64 -18.51
C GLN A 231 -2.96 1.14 -18.14
N ASP A 232 -3.49 0.22 -18.96
CA ASP A 232 -4.82 -0.41 -18.78
C ASP A 232 -4.96 -1.23 -17.49
N HIS A 233 -3.87 -1.44 -16.76
CA HIS A 233 -3.85 -1.86 -15.37
C HIS A 233 -2.95 -0.91 -14.53
N PRO A 234 -3.30 -0.65 -13.26
CA PRO A 234 -2.44 0.06 -12.31
C PRO A 234 -1.28 -0.83 -11.87
N THR A 235 -0.17 -0.75 -12.62
CA THR A 235 0.95 -1.69 -12.56
C THR A 235 2.15 -1.20 -11.74
N ALA A 236 2.93 -2.16 -11.24
CA ALA A 236 4.26 -1.91 -10.71
C ALA A 236 5.32 -1.82 -11.82
N VAL A 237 6.32 -0.97 -11.63
CA VAL A 237 7.53 -0.90 -12.47
C VAL A 237 8.79 -1.15 -11.63
N ALA A 238 9.92 -1.41 -12.28
CA ALA A 238 11.23 -1.36 -11.64
C ALA A 238 11.65 0.10 -11.33
N LYS A 239 11.98 0.39 -10.07
CA LYS A 239 12.56 1.66 -9.60
C LYS A 239 14.03 1.81 -10.03
N GLU A 240 14.76 0.70 -10.09
CA GLU A 240 16.18 0.65 -10.45
C GLU A 240 16.44 -0.48 -11.47
N PHE A 241 17.66 -0.58 -12.01
CA PHE A 241 18.04 -1.71 -12.86
C PHE A 241 18.07 -2.99 -12.03
N VAL A 242 17.33 -4.01 -12.47
CA VAL A 242 17.32 -5.33 -11.82
C VAL A 242 17.98 -6.36 -12.73
N GLN A 243 19.04 -6.99 -12.24
CA GLN A 243 19.72 -8.08 -12.93
C GLN A 243 18.89 -9.38 -12.89
N ASP A 244 18.94 -10.19 -13.94
CA ASP A 244 18.40 -11.55 -13.99
C ASP A 244 18.65 -12.38 -12.71
N GLY A 245 17.63 -13.13 -12.27
CA GLY A 245 17.64 -13.93 -11.04
C GLY A 245 17.63 -13.13 -9.73
N SER A 246 17.68 -11.80 -9.76
CA SER A 246 17.66 -10.98 -8.54
C SER A 246 16.27 -10.92 -7.91
N LEU A 247 16.24 -10.85 -6.58
CA LEU A 247 15.05 -10.41 -5.84
C LEU A 247 14.76 -8.94 -6.20
N ILE A 248 13.53 -8.68 -6.62
CA ILE A 248 12.94 -7.35 -6.82
C ILE A 248 12.32 -6.87 -5.50
N GLU A 249 11.54 -7.76 -4.85
CA GLU A 249 10.72 -7.42 -3.68
C GLU A 249 10.38 -8.68 -2.88
N GLN A 250 10.17 -8.53 -1.56
CA GLN A 250 9.46 -9.53 -0.76
C GLN A 250 8.41 -8.85 0.13
N ALA A 251 7.25 -9.50 0.30
CA ALA A 251 6.14 -8.97 1.08
C ALA A 251 5.34 -10.09 1.77
N PRO A 252 4.86 -9.88 3.01
CA PRO A 252 3.90 -10.79 3.63
C PRO A 252 2.56 -10.80 2.87
N ALA A 253 1.92 -11.96 2.85
CA ALA A 253 0.63 -12.19 2.21
C ALA A 253 -0.34 -12.95 3.13
N LEU A 254 -1.63 -12.74 2.89
CA LEU A 254 -2.73 -13.37 3.64
C LEU A 254 -3.32 -14.51 2.82
N VAL A 255 -3.67 -15.62 3.48
CA VAL A 255 -4.53 -16.64 2.86
C VAL A 255 -5.97 -16.29 3.18
N VAL A 256 -6.79 -16.10 2.13
CA VAL A 256 -8.14 -15.56 2.23
C VAL A 256 -9.18 -16.46 1.54
N PRO A 257 -10.44 -16.49 2.03
CA PRO A 257 -11.49 -17.30 1.42
C PRO A 257 -11.86 -16.80 0.02
N MET A 258 -11.64 -17.65 -0.98
CA MET A 258 -11.96 -17.40 -2.39
C MET A 258 -13.43 -16.98 -2.56
N ALA A 259 -14.34 -17.64 -1.84
CA ALA A 259 -15.78 -17.36 -1.87
C ALA A 259 -16.15 -15.92 -1.45
N THR A 260 -15.34 -15.26 -0.62
CA THR A 260 -15.55 -13.86 -0.22
C THR A 260 -14.99 -12.89 -1.26
N PHE A 261 -13.83 -13.18 -1.83
CA PHE A 261 -13.13 -12.26 -2.75
C PHE A 261 -13.64 -12.34 -4.19
N LYS A 262 -14.20 -13.48 -4.61
CA LYS A 262 -14.77 -13.69 -5.94
C LYS A 262 -15.98 -12.79 -6.19
N GLY A 263 -16.00 -12.09 -7.31
CA GLY A 263 -16.98 -11.06 -7.65
C GLY A 263 -16.76 -9.70 -6.99
N SER A 264 -15.69 -9.52 -6.21
CA SER A 264 -15.36 -8.26 -5.52
C SER A 264 -14.31 -7.42 -6.27
N PRO A 265 -14.15 -6.12 -5.92
CA PRO A 265 -13.03 -5.30 -6.39
C PRO A 265 -11.63 -5.82 -6.02
N LEU A 266 -11.51 -6.81 -5.10
CA LEU A 266 -10.22 -7.42 -4.75
C LEU A 266 -9.91 -8.70 -5.54
N GLU A 267 -10.84 -9.23 -6.34
CA GLU A 267 -10.57 -10.41 -7.20
C GLU A 267 -9.37 -10.22 -8.15
N PRO A 268 -9.08 -9.02 -8.72
CA PRO A 268 -7.89 -8.84 -9.55
C PRO A 268 -6.57 -8.95 -8.76
N MET A 269 -6.59 -8.72 -7.45
CA MET A 269 -5.39 -8.66 -6.60
C MET A 269 -4.99 -10.02 -6.01
N ILE A 270 -5.92 -10.96 -5.87
CA ILE A 270 -5.61 -12.30 -5.37
C ILE A 270 -4.91 -13.16 -6.42
N ILE A 271 -4.28 -14.23 -5.94
CA ILE A 271 -3.76 -15.36 -6.73
C ILE A 271 -4.57 -16.58 -6.30
N ALA A 272 -5.37 -17.16 -7.20
CA ALA A 272 -6.14 -18.36 -6.88
C ALA A 272 -5.23 -19.58 -6.73
N TRP A 273 -5.66 -20.57 -5.94
CA TRP A 273 -5.02 -21.90 -5.95
C TRP A 273 -4.88 -22.50 -7.36
N THR A 274 -5.88 -22.29 -8.21
CA THR A 274 -5.89 -22.72 -9.62
C THR A 274 -4.98 -21.92 -10.55
N ASP A 275 -4.45 -20.78 -10.09
CA ASP A 275 -3.56 -19.92 -10.86
C ASP A 275 -2.08 -20.22 -10.57
N LEU A 276 -1.79 -20.89 -9.45
CA LEU A 276 -0.46 -21.39 -9.12
C LEU A 276 -0.06 -22.52 -10.08
N ASP A 277 1.18 -22.49 -10.57
CA ASP A 277 1.74 -23.63 -11.28
C ASP A 277 2.03 -24.82 -10.33
N PRO A 278 2.22 -26.05 -10.84
CA PRO A 278 2.39 -27.23 -9.99
C PRO A 278 3.55 -27.17 -8.98
N SER A 279 4.61 -26.37 -9.24
CA SER A 279 5.72 -26.23 -8.30
C SER A 279 5.37 -25.29 -7.13
N LEU A 280 4.61 -24.22 -7.39
CA LEU A 280 4.06 -23.36 -6.35
C LEU A 280 2.95 -24.07 -5.56
N GLN A 281 2.18 -24.95 -6.20
CA GLN A 281 1.22 -25.82 -5.52
C GLN A 281 1.91 -26.82 -4.57
N GLU A 282 3.02 -27.44 -5.00
CA GLU A 282 3.84 -28.32 -4.15
C GLU A 282 4.39 -27.55 -2.93
N VAL A 283 4.93 -26.34 -3.13
CA VAL A 283 5.38 -25.47 -2.03
C VAL A 283 4.26 -25.12 -1.05
N VAL A 284 3.05 -24.82 -1.54
CA VAL A 284 1.89 -24.50 -0.69
C VAL A 284 1.38 -25.73 0.07
N HIS A 285 1.40 -26.93 -0.53
CA HIS A 285 1.15 -28.18 0.20
C HIS A 285 2.17 -28.39 1.33
N ASP A 286 3.45 -28.11 1.06
CA ASP A 286 4.54 -28.25 2.03
C ASP A 286 4.42 -27.24 3.19
N LEU A 287 3.95 -26.01 2.91
CA LEU A 287 3.62 -24.99 3.91
C LEU A 287 2.34 -25.32 4.69
N ARG A 288 1.36 -25.99 4.09
CA ARG A 288 0.17 -26.51 4.78
C ARG A 288 0.53 -27.63 5.75
N ALA A 289 1.39 -28.56 5.32
CA ALA A 289 1.88 -29.66 6.16
C ALA A 289 2.69 -29.18 7.38
N LYS A 290 3.34 -28.00 7.28
CA LYS A 290 4.06 -27.33 8.37
C LYS A 290 3.16 -26.46 9.26
N GLY A 291 1.85 -26.39 8.99
CA GLY A 291 0.90 -25.54 9.73
C GLY A 291 1.05 -24.04 9.46
N VAL A 292 1.80 -23.65 8.43
CA VAL A 292 2.10 -22.25 8.09
C VAL A 292 1.02 -21.65 7.17
N TYR A 293 0.57 -22.42 6.17
CA TYR A 293 -0.52 -22.03 5.29
C TYR A 293 -1.87 -22.24 6.01
N ARG A 294 -2.44 -21.17 6.55
CA ARG A 294 -3.67 -21.16 7.37
C ARG A 294 -4.63 -20.08 6.86
N MET A 295 -5.91 -20.39 6.72
CA MET A 295 -6.92 -19.43 6.25
C MET A 295 -7.79 -18.98 7.41
N LYS A 296 -7.56 -17.76 7.93
CA LYS A 296 -8.38 -17.20 9.02
C LYS A 296 -9.79 -16.89 8.49
N GLY A 297 -10.82 -17.41 9.17
CA GLY A 297 -12.21 -17.29 8.72
C GLY A 297 -13.24 -17.68 9.79
N ILE A 298 -14.53 -17.55 9.49
CA ILE A 298 -15.59 -17.99 10.41
C ILE A 298 -15.72 -19.51 10.39
N ASP A 299 -15.49 -20.12 11.55
CA ASP A 299 -15.76 -21.52 11.83
C ASP A 299 -17.27 -21.80 11.84
N THR A 300 -17.69 -22.83 11.13
CA THR A 300 -19.10 -23.10 10.81
C THR A 300 -19.87 -23.78 11.95
N GLU A 301 -19.18 -24.44 12.89
CA GLU A 301 -19.81 -25.07 14.07
C GLU A 301 -20.05 -24.07 15.20
N THR A 302 -19.11 -23.14 15.42
CA THR A 302 -19.11 -22.20 16.54
C THR A 302 -19.61 -20.80 16.16
N GLY A 303 -19.59 -20.44 14.88
CA GLY A 303 -19.92 -19.10 14.39
C GLY A 303 -18.90 -18.03 14.81
N ARG A 304 -17.64 -18.42 15.03
CA ARG A 304 -16.56 -17.54 15.53
C ARG A 304 -15.41 -17.45 14.53
N LEU A 305 -14.65 -16.36 14.60
CA LEU A 305 -13.44 -16.18 13.80
C LEU A 305 -12.33 -17.10 14.35
N ALA A 306 -12.01 -18.16 13.60
CA ALA A 306 -10.97 -19.13 13.92
C ALA A 306 -9.67 -18.83 13.14
N PRO A 307 -8.50 -19.19 13.69
CA PRO A 307 -7.20 -18.89 13.06
C PRO A 307 -6.94 -19.69 11.78
N ASP A 308 -7.66 -20.80 11.58
CA ASP A 308 -7.61 -21.62 10.38
C ASP A 308 -8.96 -22.34 10.17
N VAL A 309 -9.55 -22.16 8.98
CA VAL A 309 -10.77 -22.87 8.51
C VAL A 309 -10.55 -23.53 7.14
N LEU A 310 -9.30 -23.80 6.76
CA LEU A 310 -8.96 -24.31 5.42
C LEU A 310 -9.20 -25.83 5.30
N GLU A 311 -10.36 -26.21 4.75
CA GLU A 311 -10.67 -27.59 4.36
C GLU A 311 -10.05 -27.98 3.01
N PHE A 312 -10.28 -27.19 1.96
CA PHE A 312 -9.82 -27.46 0.59
C PHE A 312 -9.01 -26.28 0.03
N PHE A 313 -7.93 -26.55 -0.72
CA PHE A 313 -7.08 -25.49 -1.27
C PHE A 313 -7.83 -24.63 -2.30
N GLU A 314 -8.77 -25.23 -3.03
CA GLU A 314 -9.65 -24.60 -4.01
C GLU A 314 -10.54 -23.49 -3.41
N ASP A 315 -10.83 -23.54 -2.11
CA ASP A 315 -11.61 -22.52 -1.38
C ASP A 315 -10.74 -21.33 -0.93
N SER A 316 -9.43 -21.35 -1.20
CA SER A 316 -8.47 -20.33 -0.79
C SER A 316 -7.85 -19.55 -1.95
N ALA A 317 -7.40 -18.35 -1.62
CA ALA A 317 -6.56 -17.53 -2.46
C ALA A 317 -5.45 -16.88 -1.63
N ILE A 318 -4.35 -16.51 -2.27
CA ILE A 318 -3.30 -15.70 -1.66
C ILE A 318 -3.57 -14.24 -2.03
N LEU A 319 -3.69 -13.37 -1.03
CA LEU A 319 -3.74 -11.92 -1.20
C LEU A 319 -2.37 -11.32 -0.87
N PRO A 320 -1.62 -10.79 -1.86
CA PRO A 320 -0.43 -9.98 -1.60
C PRO A 320 -0.87 -8.71 -0.85
N ALA A 321 -0.60 -8.70 0.44
CA ALA A 321 -1.17 -7.73 1.38
C ALA A 321 -0.29 -6.48 1.47
N ALA A 322 1.03 -6.69 1.49
CA ALA A 322 2.04 -5.65 1.53
C ALA A 322 2.76 -5.47 0.19
N GLY A 323 3.57 -4.40 0.14
CA GLY A 323 4.41 -4.09 -1.01
C GLY A 323 3.64 -3.83 -2.31
N HIS A 324 4.32 -4.03 -3.43
CA HIS A 324 3.81 -3.83 -4.78
C HIS A 324 3.47 -5.13 -5.52
N ILE A 325 3.69 -6.31 -4.90
CA ILE A 325 3.47 -7.62 -5.55
C ILE A 325 2.01 -7.80 -6.04
N GLY A 326 1.01 -7.32 -5.28
CA GLY A 326 -0.41 -7.33 -5.67
C GLY A 326 -0.78 -6.31 -6.76
N LEU A 327 0.22 -5.57 -7.25
CA LEU A 327 0.15 -4.52 -8.26
C LEU A 327 0.97 -4.94 -9.51
N VAL A 328 1.63 -6.11 -9.51
CA VAL A 328 2.34 -6.68 -10.66
C VAL A 328 1.34 -7.32 -11.64
N ARG A 329 1.52 -7.12 -12.94
CA ARG A 329 0.56 -7.59 -13.96
C ARG A 329 0.71 -9.08 -14.24
N LYS A 330 -0.35 -9.85 -13.99
CA LYS A 330 -0.46 -11.27 -14.36
C LYS A 330 -0.63 -11.41 -15.88
N VAL A 331 0.35 -11.99 -16.58
CA VAL A 331 0.33 -12.15 -18.07
C VAL A 331 0.16 -13.61 -18.54
N GLY A 332 0.21 -14.57 -17.62
CA GLY A 332 0.06 -16.00 -17.91
C GLY A 332 1.28 -16.66 -18.57
N PRO A 333 1.30 -18.01 -18.62
CA PRO A 333 2.46 -18.82 -19.03
C PRO A 333 2.87 -18.70 -20.52
N ASN A 334 2.16 -17.88 -21.30
CA ASN A 334 2.46 -17.60 -22.71
C ASN A 334 2.70 -16.09 -22.97
N GLY A 335 2.72 -15.26 -21.92
CA GLY A 335 3.06 -13.84 -22.01
C GLY A 335 4.57 -13.60 -21.90
N ASP A 336 5.03 -12.42 -22.33
CA ASP A 336 6.40 -11.96 -22.12
C ASP A 336 6.59 -11.53 -20.66
N SER A 337 6.81 -12.50 -19.78
CA SER A 337 6.99 -12.27 -18.34
C SER A 337 8.46 -12.00 -18.00
N ASN A 338 8.70 -10.88 -17.32
CA ASN A 338 10.02 -10.52 -16.77
C ASN A 338 10.14 -10.83 -15.26
N CYS A 339 9.06 -11.31 -14.62
CA CYS A 339 9.01 -11.67 -13.22
C CYS A 339 8.45 -13.09 -12.99
N HIS A 340 8.99 -13.79 -11.98
CA HIS A 340 8.39 -14.99 -11.39
C HIS A 340 8.11 -14.82 -9.90
N LEU A 341 7.19 -15.62 -9.37
CA LEU A 341 6.80 -15.64 -7.95
C LEU A 341 7.56 -16.76 -7.22
N GLY A 342 8.04 -16.47 -6.03
CA GLY A 342 8.35 -17.46 -5.00
C GLY A 342 7.40 -17.33 -3.81
N ILE A 343 7.13 -18.44 -3.14
CA ILE A 343 6.35 -18.49 -1.89
C ILE A 343 7.21 -19.14 -0.82
N GLU A 344 7.33 -18.50 0.35
CA GLU A 344 8.12 -19.01 1.48
C GLU A 344 7.36 -18.87 2.81
N SER A 345 7.85 -19.56 3.85
CA SER A 345 7.34 -19.37 5.21
C SER A 345 7.78 -18.03 5.79
N ALA A 346 6.89 -17.32 6.47
CA ALA A 346 7.28 -16.19 7.32
C ALA A 346 7.80 -16.63 8.70
N ALA A 347 7.59 -17.90 9.09
CA ALA A 347 8.24 -18.48 10.26
C ALA A 347 9.71 -18.81 9.94
N ARG A 348 10.62 -18.28 10.76
CA ARG A 348 12.00 -18.80 10.88
C ARG A 348 11.95 -20.16 11.59
N ASP A 349 13.06 -20.90 11.62
CA ASP A 349 13.15 -22.26 12.23
C ASP A 349 13.00 -22.31 13.77
N ILE A 350 12.33 -21.33 14.38
CA ILE A 350 12.05 -21.22 15.81
C ILE A 350 10.56 -21.47 16.03
N GLU A 351 10.24 -22.46 16.85
CA GLU A 351 8.88 -23.00 17.01
C GLU A 351 7.86 -21.98 17.58
N ASN A 352 6.61 -22.11 17.13
CA ASN A 352 5.40 -21.66 17.84
C ASN A 352 5.17 -20.15 18.06
N ALA A 353 5.95 -19.25 17.44
CA ALA A 353 5.55 -17.84 17.36
C ALA A 353 4.37 -17.69 16.39
N ASP A 354 3.17 -17.41 16.89
CA ASP A 354 1.99 -17.17 16.05
C ASP A 354 2.09 -15.82 15.36
N ILE A 355 2.69 -15.81 14.16
CA ILE A 355 2.83 -14.66 13.26
C ILE A 355 1.49 -14.15 12.65
N GLY A 356 0.37 -14.51 13.28
CA GLY A 356 -0.98 -14.12 12.90
C GLY A 356 -1.40 -14.60 11.52
N SER A 357 -2.26 -13.80 10.89
CA SER A 357 -2.90 -14.11 9.61
C SER A 357 -1.94 -14.08 8.40
N SER A 358 -0.71 -13.60 8.59
CA SER A 358 0.31 -13.38 7.55
C SER A 358 1.38 -14.49 7.53
N GLY A 359 0.93 -15.75 7.44
CA GLY A 359 1.81 -16.92 7.56
C GLY A 359 2.89 -17.07 6.48
N ILE A 360 2.72 -16.43 5.32
CA ILE A 360 3.56 -16.64 4.13
C ILE A 360 4.19 -15.34 3.60
N ILE A 361 5.38 -15.48 3.05
CA ILE A 361 6.10 -14.45 2.30
C ILE A 361 5.92 -14.73 0.81
N LEU A 362 5.55 -13.71 0.04
CA LEU A 362 5.71 -13.70 -1.40
C LEU A 362 7.02 -13.01 -1.78
N LYS A 363 7.72 -13.56 -2.76
CA LYS A 363 8.96 -12.99 -3.32
C LYS A 363 8.81 -12.81 -4.82
N LEU A 364 9.19 -11.64 -5.32
CA LEU A 364 9.20 -11.33 -6.73
C LEU A 364 10.63 -11.35 -7.24
N TYR A 365 10.91 -12.18 -8.24
CA TYR A 365 12.25 -12.37 -8.80
C TYR A 365 12.25 -12.06 -10.30
N ALA A 366 13.31 -11.41 -10.77
CA ALA A 366 13.52 -11.16 -12.20
C ALA A 366 13.82 -12.48 -12.96
N THR A 367 13.27 -12.63 -14.17
CA THR A 367 13.54 -13.75 -15.10
C THR A 367 14.42 -13.36 -16.29
N ARG A 368 14.81 -12.08 -16.34
CA ARG A 368 15.79 -11.47 -17.23
C ARG A 368 16.22 -10.12 -16.62
N ASP A 369 17.18 -9.45 -17.23
CA ASP A 369 17.47 -8.05 -16.88
C ASP A 369 16.24 -7.15 -17.15
N ILE A 370 15.96 -6.23 -16.22
CA ILE A 370 14.84 -5.27 -16.23
C ILE A 370 15.38 -3.85 -16.11
N GLN A 371 14.91 -2.93 -16.96
CA GLN A 371 15.34 -1.52 -16.93
C GLN A 371 14.51 -0.66 -15.95
N PRO A 372 15.06 0.45 -15.41
CA PRO A 372 14.27 1.42 -14.66
C PRO A 372 13.06 1.92 -15.47
N GLY A 373 11.90 2.00 -14.84
CA GLY A 373 10.62 2.37 -15.46
C GLY A 373 9.95 1.26 -16.28
N GLU A 374 10.55 0.07 -16.39
CA GLU A 374 9.96 -1.07 -17.09
C GLU A 374 8.86 -1.74 -16.25
N GLU A 375 7.73 -2.06 -16.88
CA GLU A 375 6.57 -2.73 -16.28
C GLU A 375 6.92 -4.13 -15.76
N LEU A 376 6.48 -4.47 -14.55
CA LEU A 376 6.67 -5.79 -13.97
C LEU A 376 5.54 -6.75 -14.40
N LEU A 377 5.91 -7.82 -15.08
CA LEU A 377 5.04 -8.78 -15.76
C LEU A 377 5.23 -10.18 -15.18
N LEU A 378 4.25 -10.64 -14.40
CA LEU A 378 4.29 -11.89 -13.65
C LEU A 378 3.78 -13.08 -14.47
N ASN A 379 4.55 -14.17 -14.46
CA ASN A 379 4.25 -15.43 -15.17
C ASN A 379 3.08 -16.27 -14.58
N LEU A 380 2.05 -15.63 -14.02
CA LEU A 380 0.83 -16.29 -13.53
C LEU A 380 -0.38 -15.86 -14.37
N PRO A 381 -1.38 -16.75 -14.58
CA PRO A 381 -2.61 -16.41 -15.28
C PRO A 381 -3.43 -15.41 -14.47
N ASP A 382 -4.23 -14.60 -15.17
CA ASP A 382 -5.19 -13.70 -14.53
C ASP A 382 -6.61 -14.26 -14.67
N SER A 383 -7.03 -15.03 -13.66
CA SER A 383 -8.38 -15.60 -13.57
C SER A 383 -9.49 -14.58 -13.36
N SER A 384 -9.14 -13.33 -13.01
CA SER A 384 -10.13 -12.33 -12.61
C SER A 384 -10.94 -11.78 -13.79
N SER A 385 -12.23 -11.59 -13.57
CA SER A 385 -13.17 -11.19 -14.62
C SER A 385 -12.94 -9.75 -15.10
N TRP A 386 -13.32 -9.45 -16.35
CA TRP A 386 -13.35 -8.05 -16.83
C TRP A 386 -14.21 -7.15 -15.94
N LYS A 387 -15.32 -7.68 -15.40
CA LYS A 387 -16.20 -6.91 -14.51
C LYS A 387 -15.47 -6.50 -13.22
N THR A 388 -14.84 -7.44 -12.52
CA THR A 388 -14.12 -7.17 -11.25
C THR A 388 -12.89 -6.27 -11.46
N LYS A 389 -12.25 -6.32 -12.62
CA LYS A 389 -11.23 -5.33 -13.04
C LYS A 389 -11.81 -3.92 -13.21
N MET A 390 -12.97 -3.80 -13.85
CA MET A 390 -13.66 -2.50 -13.99
C MET A 390 -14.23 -1.99 -12.66
N ASP A 391 -14.76 -2.88 -11.82
CA ASP A 391 -15.20 -2.55 -10.47
C ASP A 391 -14.01 -2.00 -9.65
N LEU A 392 -12.84 -2.65 -9.71
CA LEU A 392 -11.59 -2.14 -9.10
C LEU A 392 -11.19 -0.77 -9.68
N SER A 393 -11.10 -0.63 -11.00
CA SER A 393 -10.74 0.65 -11.64
C SER A 393 -11.72 1.79 -11.27
N GLN A 394 -13.01 1.50 -11.11
CA GLN A 394 -13.97 2.49 -10.60
C GLN A 394 -13.71 2.85 -9.13
N HIS A 395 -13.34 1.88 -8.29
CA HIS A 395 -12.98 2.17 -6.90
C HIS A 395 -11.72 3.05 -6.84
N LEU A 396 -10.69 2.76 -7.64
CA LEU A 396 -9.44 3.55 -7.75
C LEU A 396 -9.69 4.97 -8.31
N GLY A 397 -10.57 5.11 -9.30
CA GLY A 397 -10.96 6.39 -9.90
C GLY A 397 -11.93 7.23 -9.06
N LEU A 398 -12.47 6.67 -7.98
CA LEU A 398 -13.22 7.41 -6.95
C LEU A 398 -12.31 7.91 -5.81
N THR A 399 -11.00 7.66 -5.88
CA THR A 399 -10.12 7.64 -4.70
C THR A 399 -8.71 8.20 -4.92
N GLY A 400 -8.43 9.00 -5.96
CA GLY A 400 -7.11 9.64 -6.12
C GLY A 400 -6.00 8.73 -6.66
N GLN A 401 -6.34 7.51 -7.08
CA GLN A 401 -5.37 6.47 -7.39
C GLN A 401 -5.18 6.31 -8.90
N PRO A 402 -4.00 5.82 -9.34
CA PRO A 402 -3.75 5.55 -10.75
C PRO A 402 -4.84 4.68 -11.39
N ILE A 403 -5.49 5.21 -12.42
CA ILE A 403 -6.42 4.50 -13.30
C ILE A 403 -5.94 4.60 -14.76
N PRO A 404 -6.31 3.65 -15.63
CA PRO A 404 -5.98 3.68 -17.05
C PRO A 404 -6.23 5.04 -17.70
N LYS A 405 -5.27 5.51 -18.52
CA LYS A 405 -5.37 6.82 -19.18
C LYS A 405 -6.69 7.01 -19.94
N HIS A 406 -7.13 5.96 -20.64
CA HIS A 406 -8.38 5.99 -21.42
C HIS A 406 -9.64 6.19 -20.57
N LEU A 407 -9.58 5.93 -19.25
CA LEU A 407 -10.63 6.27 -18.29
C LEU A 407 -10.43 7.67 -17.70
N VAL A 408 -9.19 8.10 -17.43
CA VAL A 408 -8.88 9.47 -16.95
C VAL A 408 -9.51 10.52 -17.86
N ASP A 409 -9.36 10.36 -19.18
CA ASP A 409 -9.86 11.35 -20.13
C ASP A 409 -11.40 11.48 -20.07
N THR A 410 -12.11 10.47 -19.51
CA THR A 410 -13.55 10.54 -19.19
C THR A 410 -13.86 11.22 -17.84
N TYR A 411 -12.89 11.27 -16.92
CA TYR A 411 -12.98 11.91 -15.59
C TYR A 411 -12.38 13.33 -15.53
N ASN A 412 -11.84 13.86 -16.62
CA ASN A 412 -11.17 15.17 -16.66
C ASN A 412 -12.03 16.26 -17.35
N PRO A 413 -12.99 16.91 -16.66
CA PRO A 413 -13.95 17.85 -17.26
C PRO A 413 -13.35 19.20 -17.72
N GLY A 414 -12.02 19.34 -17.69
CA GLY A 414 -11.28 20.49 -18.22
C GLY A 414 -10.56 20.21 -19.54
N VAL A 415 -10.63 18.97 -20.05
CA VAL A 415 -10.42 18.73 -21.48
C VAL A 415 -11.76 18.99 -22.14
N ASP A 416 -11.82 19.99 -23.02
CA ASP A 416 -12.85 20.00 -24.05
C ASP A 416 -12.61 18.73 -24.88
N LEU A 417 -13.41 17.68 -24.59
CA LEU A 417 -13.57 16.58 -25.54
C LEU A 417 -13.89 17.25 -26.89
N PRO A 418 -13.24 16.86 -28.00
CA PRO A 418 -13.71 17.30 -29.29
C PRO A 418 -15.19 16.94 -29.33
N LEU A 419 -16.04 17.95 -29.44
CA LEU A 419 -17.41 17.71 -29.86
C LEU A 419 -17.23 16.97 -31.18
N ASP A 420 -17.77 15.76 -31.28
CA ASP A 420 -17.97 15.16 -32.59
C ASP A 420 -18.76 16.21 -33.38
N ASP A 421 -18.12 16.79 -34.39
CA ASP A 421 -18.80 17.64 -35.36
C ASP A 421 -19.79 16.72 -36.07
N GLU A 422 -20.99 16.58 -35.49
CA GLU A 422 -22.13 15.97 -36.14
C GLU A 422 -22.41 16.81 -37.39
N GLU A 423 -21.85 16.37 -38.52
CA GLU A 423 -22.23 16.85 -39.84
C GLU A 423 -23.74 16.66 -39.94
N GLU A 424 -24.52 17.74 -39.74
CA GLU A 424 -25.96 17.72 -39.91
C GLU A 424 -26.24 17.12 -41.30
N PRO A 425 -26.92 15.96 -41.40
CA PRO A 425 -27.07 15.29 -42.67
C PRO A 425 -27.94 16.15 -43.60
N ASP A 426 -27.33 16.71 -44.64
CA ASP A 426 -27.96 17.57 -45.65
C ASP A 426 -29.35 17.01 -46.10
N LEU A 427 -30.40 17.82 -45.94
CA LEU A 427 -31.81 17.50 -46.23
C LEU A 427 -32.38 18.27 -47.44
#